data_AF-A0A2T6NTA8-F1
#
_entry.id   AF-A0A2T6NTA8-F1
#
_cell.length_a   1.000
_cell.length_b   1.000
_cell.length_c   1.000
_cell.angle_alpha   90.00
_cell.angle_beta   90.00
_cell.angle_gamma   90.00
#
_symmetry.space_group_name_H-M   'P 1'
#
loop_
_entity.id
_entity.type
_entity.pdbx_description
1 polymer ?
#
loop_
_entity_poly.entity_id
_entity_poly.type
_entity_poly.pdbx_seq_one_letter_code
_entity_poly.pdbx_strand_id
1 'polypeptide(L)'
;MLKILDNKCKMLPEEQMAMMAIYSVVKEKKGQLFESTIHTRIDEALRIGGSLSIERIHELRLYAEATIPKPVMKHFKSYLRESLYGI
;
A
#
# COMPACT_ATOMS: atom_id res chain seq x y z
N MET A 1 -1.55 -0.99 0.52
CA MET A 1 -0.68 -1.97 1.19
C MET A 1 -0.19 -1.50 2.57
N LEU A 2 0.72 -0.53 2.70
CA LEU A 2 1.25 -0.13 4.02
C LEU A 2 0.18 0.28 5.05
N LYS A 3 -0.88 0.98 4.61
CA LYS A 3 -2.04 1.29 5.47
C LYS A 3 -2.83 0.08 5.96
N ILE A 4 -2.86 -0.99 5.17
CA ILE A 4 -3.51 -2.24 5.53
C ILE A 4 -2.65 -2.92 6.59
N LEU A 5 -1.34 -3.02 6.33
CA LEU A 5 -0.36 -3.64 7.23
C LEU A 5 -0.23 -2.93 8.58
N ASP A 6 -0.43 -1.61 8.66
CA ASP A 6 -0.38 -0.85 9.93
C ASP A 6 -1.75 -0.55 10.58
N ASN A 7 -2.82 -1.21 10.10
CA ASN A 7 -4.19 -1.05 10.59
C ASN A 7 -4.72 0.40 10.54
N LYS A 8 -4.27 1.21 9.56
CA LYS A 8 -4.77 2.58 9.30
C LYS A 8 -5.67 2.68 8.07
N CYS A 9 -5.94 1.58 7.38
CA CYS A 9 -6.84 1.52 6.23
C CYS A 9 -8.30 1.59 6.70
N LYS A 10 -9.12 2.42 6.05
CA LYS A 10 -10.57 2.56 6.33
C LYS A 10 -11.46 1.81 5.33
N MET A 11 -10.84 1.10 4.38
CA MET A 11 -11.55 0.24 3.44
C MET A 11 -12.17 -0.96 4.17
N LEU A 12 -13.29 -1.48 3.69
CA LEU A 12 -13.88 -2.73 4.16
C LEU A 12 -12.93 -3.91 3.93
N PRO A 13 -13.05 -5.02 4.70
CA PRO A 13 -12.18 -6.18 4.54
C PRO A 13 -12.09 -6.69 3.11
N GLU A 14 -13.20 -6.75 2.38
CA GLU A 14 -13.29 -7.22 1.00
C GLU A 14 -12.51 -6.32 0.04
N GLU A 15 -12.59 -5.01 0.24
CA GLU A 15 -11.85 -4.01 -0.53
C GLU A 15 -10.35 -4.06 -0.23
N GLN A 16 -9.99 -4.28 1.04
CA GLN A 16 -8.60 -4.49 1.41
C GLN A 16 -8.03 -5.74 0.74
N MET A 17 -8.78 -6.85 0.72
CA MET A 17 -8.41 -8.07 0.01
C MET A 17 -8.22 -7.83 -1.50
N ALA A 18 -9.16 -7.13 -2.14
CA ALA A 18 -9.04 -6.76 -3.55
C ALA A 18 -7.78 -5.91 -3.81
N MET A 19 -7.51 -4.92 -2.96
CA MET A 19 -6.33 -4.07 -3.07
C MET A 19 -5.02 -4.84 -2.86
N MET A 20 -5.01 -5.81 -1.96
CA MET A 20 -3.86 -6.70 -1.74
C MET A 20 -3.61 -7.59 -2.97
N ALA A 21 -4.66 -8.13 -3.59
CA ALA A 21 -4.57 -8.93 -4.81
C ALA A 21 -4.09 -8.11 -6.01
N ILE A 22 -4.56 -6.87 -6.18
CA ILE A 22 -4.03 -5.97 -7.21
C ILE A 22 -2.55 -5.69 -6.95
N TYR A 23 -2.21 -5.36 -5.71
CA TYR A 23 -0.83 -5.05 -5.32
C TYR A 23 0.13 -6.20 -5.61
N SER A 24 -0.26 -7.45 -5.33
CA SER A 24 0.61 -8.63 -5.53
C SER A 24 1.02 -8.81 -7.00
N VAL A 25 0.21 -8.34 -7.94
CA VAL A 25 0.50 -8.39 -9.38
C VAL A 25 1.27 -7.15 -9.83
N VAL A 26 0.87 -5.95 -9.39
CA VAL A 26 1.46 -4.70 -9.91
C VAL A 26 2.81 -4.35 -9.28
N LYS A 27 3.16 -4.92 -8.12
CA LYS A 27 4.44 -4.64 -7.43
C LYS A 27 5.68 -5.00 -8.27
N GLU A 28 5.54 -5.92 -9.22
CA GLU A 28 6.62 -6.33 -10.13
C GLU A 28 6.90 -5.30 -11.25
N LYS A 29 5.99 -4.33 -11.45
CA LYS A 29 6.19 -3.26 -12.43
C LYS A 29 7.22 -2.27 -11.90
N LYS A 30 8.11 -1.82 -12.77
CA LYS A 30 9.13 -0.80 -12.44
C LYS A 30 8.45 0.50 -11.99
N GLY A 31 8.54 0.79 -10.69
CA GLY A 31 8.15 2.08 -10.12
C GLY A 31 9.18 3.17 -10.42
N GLN A 32 8.74 4.43 -10.36
CA GLN A 32 9.60 5.61 -10.56
C GLN A 32 10.06 6.26 -9.24
N LEU A 33 9.26 6.11 -8.17
CA LEU A 33 9.46 6.85 -6.92
C LEU A 33 10.20 6.05 -5.85
N PHE A 34 10.09 4.73 -5.88
CA PHE A 34 10.66 3.85 -4.87
C PHE A 34 11.51 2.79 -5.55
N GLU A 35 12.61 2.43 -4.91
CA GLU A 35 13.38 1.26 -5.26
C GLU A 35 12.63 -0.03 -4.91
N SER A 36 13.05 -1.15 -5.50
CA SER A 36 12.48 -2.47 -5.22
C SER A 36 12.54 -2.86 -3.74
N THR A 37 13.45 -2.28 -2.96
CA THR A 37 13.65 -2.53 -1.53
C THR A 37 12.39 -2.29 -0.69
N ILE A 38 11.52 -1.35 -1.07
CA ILE A 38 10.26 -1.13 -0.36
C ILE A 38 9.30 -2.32 -0.50
N HIS A 39 9.28 -2.93 -1.68
CA HIS A 39 8.45 -4.10 -1.99
C HIS A 39 8.95 -5.33 -1.22
N THR A 40 10.27 -5.50 -1.09
CA THR A 40 10.86 -6.57 -0.27
C THR A 40 10.45 -6.47 1.21
N ARG A 41 10.42 -5.26 1.78
CA ARG A 41 9.97 -5.04 3.18
C ARG A 41 8.47 -5.32 3.34
N ILE A 42 7.67 -4.96 2.35
CA ILE A 42 6.24 -5.27 2.34
C ILE A 42 6.01 -6.79 2.26
N ASP A 43 6.78 -7.50 1.42
CA ASP A 43 6.71 -8.95 1.33
C ASP A 43 7.15 -9.63 2.64
N GLU A 44 8.14 -9.08 3.33
CA GLU A 44 8.52 -9.54 4.67
C GLU A 44 7.39 -9.40 5.69
N ALA A 45 6.69 -8.27 5.68
CA ALA A 45 5.55 -8.04 6.57
C ALA A 45 4.34 -8.93 6.26
N LEU A 46 4.19 -9.38 5.00
CA LEU A 46 3.09 -10.25 4.57
C LEU A 46 3.33 -11.75 4.85
N ARG A 47 4.56 -12.17 5.13
CA ARG A 47 4.87 -13.57 5.42
C ARG A 47 4.30 -13.99 6.78
N ILE A 48 3.82 -15.23 6.88
CA ILE A 48 3.48 -15.85 8.16
C ILE A 48 4.74 -15.87 9.04
N GLY A 49 4.66 -15.30 10.23
CA GLY A 49 5.81 -15.12 11.12
C GLY A 49 6.78 -14.01 10.68
N GLY A 50 6.33 -13.06 9.86
CA GLY A 50 7.11 -11.91 9.42
C GLY A 50 7.71 -11.12 10.59
N SER A 51 8.96 -10.70 10.44
CA SER A 51 9.76 -10.00 11.46
C SER A 51 9.57 -8.49 11.49
N LEU A 52 8.84 -7.93 10.53
CA LEU A 52 8.70 -6.48 10.44
C LEU A 52 7.70 -5.99 11.50
N SER A 53 8.18 -5.21 12.47
CA SER A 53 7.33 -4.66 13.52
C SER A 53 6.34 -3.63 12.97
N ILE A 54 5.24 -3.42 13.71
CA ILE A 54 4.21 -2.44 13.35
C ILE A 54 4.79 -1.01 13.28
N GLU A 55 5.76 -0.68 14.13
CA GLU A 55 6.49 0.59 14.14
C GLU A 55 7.28 0.75 12.84
N ARG A 56 7.95 -0.31 12.38
CA ARG A 56 8.72 -0.24 11.14
C ARG A 56 7.83 -0.10 9.92
N ILE A 57 6.68 -0.76 9.91
CA ILE A 57 5.65 -0.58 8.86
C ILE A 57 5.13 0.87 8.87
N HIS A 58 4.90 1.43 10.07
CA HIS A 58 4.47 2.81 10.23
C HIS A 58 5.49 3.80 9.66
N GLU A 59 6.78 3.63 9.95
CA GLU A 59 7.86 4.45 9.38
C GLU A 59 7.89 4.37 7.85
N LEU A 60 7.76 3.17 7.27
CA LEU A 60 7.66 2.99 5.82
C LEU A 60 6.45 3.72 5.23
N ARG A 61 5.31 3.71 5.93
CA ARG A 61 4.13 4.46 5.50
C ARG A 61 4.38 5.96 5.51
N LEU A 62 4.99 6.50 6.57
CA LEU A 62 5.31 7.93 6.66
C LEU A 62 6.30 8.35 5.56
N TYR A 63 7.32 7.54 5.31
CA TYR A 63 8.24 7.75 4.19
C TYR A 63 7.49 7.80 2.85
N ALA A 64 6.63 6.81 2.57
CA ALA A 64 5.86 6.79 1.33
C ALA A 64 4.90 7.97 1.19
N GLU A 65 4.24 8.38 2.28
CA GLU A 65 3.34 9.54 2.32
C GLU A 65 4.09 10.87 2.10
N ALA A 66 5.34 10.96 2.55
CA ALA A 66 6.20 12.14 2.32
C ALA A 66 6.74 12.18 0.88
N THR A 67 7.04 11.02 0.29
CA THR A 67 7.59 10.93 -1.07
C THR A 67 6.53 11.09 -2.17
N ILE A 68 5.32 10.52 -2.00
CA ILE A 68 4.28 10.59 -3.04
C ILE A 68 3.63 11.97 -3.04
N PRO A 69 3.65 12.72 -4.16
CA PRO A 69 3.00 14.03 -4.22
C PRO A 69 1.51 13.97 -3.87
N LYS A 70 1.05 14.92 -3.04
CA LYS A 70 -0.36 15.00 -2.61
C LYS A 70 -1.36 14.98 -3.77
N PRO A 71 -1.14 15.66 -4.93
CA PRO A 71 -2.06 15.59 -6.07
C PRO A 71 -2.19 14.18 -6.65
N VAL A 72 -1.07 13.43 -6.75
CA VAL A 72 -1.05 12.05 -7.23
C VAL A 72 -1.84 11.15 -6.29
N MET A 73 -1.59 11.26 -4.98
CA MET A 73 -2.31 10.51 -3.95
C MET A 73 -3.82 10.81 -3.96
N LYS A 74 -4.21 12.08 -4.17
CA LYS A 74 -5.61 12.50 -4.25
C LYS A 74 -6.29 11.90 -5.48
N HIS A 75 -5.66 12.01 -6.65
CA HIS A 75 -6.19 11.46 -7.89
C HIS A 75 -6.37 9.94 -7.80
N PHE A 76 -5.35 9.22 -7.32
CA PHE A 76 -5.42 7.77 -7.16
C PHE A 76 -6.56 7.33 -6.23
N LYS A 77 -6.80 8.05 -5.11
CA LYS A 77 -7.94 7.76 -4.22
C LYS A 77 -9.29 8.02 -4.87
N SER A 78 -9.40 9.04 -5.73
CA SER A 78 -10.63 9.31 -6.49
C SER A 78 -10.89 8.16 -7.46
N TYR A 79 -9.89 7.84 -8.28
CA TYR A 79 -9.95 6.74 -9.24
C TYR A 79 -10.35 5.41 -8.60
N LEU A 80 -9.78 5.08 -7.44
CA LEU A 80 -10.16 3.86 -6.71
C LEU A 80 -11.60 3.88 -6.23
N ARG A 81 -12.10 5.03 -5.74
CA ARG A 81 -13.50 5.14 -5.29
C ARG A 81 -14.46 5.00 -6.46
N GLU A 82 -14.19 5.70 -7.55
CA GLU A 82 -14.97 5.60 -8.79
C GLU A 82 -15.00 4.16 -9.31
N SER A 83 -13.84 3.49 -9.32
CA SER A 83 -13.71 2.12 -9.83
C SER A 83 -14.34 1.05 -8.92
N LEU A 84 -14.33 1.25 -7.60
CA LEU A 84 -14.85 0.27 -6.63
C LEU A 84 -16.33 0.47 -6.30
N TYR A 85 -16.82 1.72 -6.35
CA TYR A 85 -18.16 2.07 -5.88
C TYR A 85 -19.06 2.71 -6.95
N GLY A 86 -18.51 3.09 -8.11
CA GLY A 86 -19.28 3.73 -9.18
C GLY A 86 -19.80 5.14 -8.84
N ILE A 87 -19.13 5.85 -7.92
CA ILE A 87 -19.43 7.24 -7.47
C ILE A 87 -18.32 8.20 -7.87
#